data_AF-A0A7S0BNR6-F1
#
_entry.id   AF-A0A7S0BNR6-F1
#
_cell.length_a   1.000
_cell.length_b   1.000
_cell.length_c   1.000
_cell.angle_alpha   90.00
_cell.angle_beta   90.00
_cell.angle_gamma   90.00
#
_symmetry.space_group_name_H-M   'P 1'
#
loop_
_entity.id
_entity.type
_entity.pdbx_description
1 polymer ?
#
loop_
_entity_poly.entity_id
_entity_poly.type
_entity_poly.pdbx_seq_one_letter_code
_entity_poly.pdbx_strand_id
1 'polypeptide(L)'
;ALEHMGWRESGLGPSGRMLKLKRSINSQILYGFAIGATFAVLVYCSGVWSLIHGEKPPTKEEMGNAYWTAIHSLAANLQVEATGAEEHACNFIHAIAKLYPCLECREHFAQFVADNPPNCSSRNELLIWTCLAHNEVNKRNRKPLFPCDVPSLDGRWGSCGCEG
;
A
#
# COMPACT_ATOMS: atom_id res chain seq x y z
N ALA A 1 18.05 58.64 17.47
CA ALA A 1 19.11 58.48 18.47
C ALA A 1 20.18 57.54 17.91
N LEU A 2 21.42 58.02 17.96
CA LEU A 2 22.68 57.31 17.77
C LEU A 2 23.05 56.91 16.33
N GLU A 3 23.87 57.80 15.77
CA GLU A 3 24.91 57.55 14.79
C GLU A 3 25.71 56.29 15.11
N HIS A 4 26.10 55.54 14.07
CA HIS A 4 27.50 55.25 13.74
C HIS A 4 27.52 54.50 12.38
N MET A 5 27.57 55.27 11.29
CA MET A 5 27.87 54.75 9.96
C MET A 5 29.37 54.43 9.90
N GLY A 6 29.74 53.18 10.12
CA GLY A 6 31.11 52.71 9.90
C GLY A 6 31.40 52.55 8.41
N TRP A 7 32.17 53.47 7.83
CA TRP A 7 32.77 53.28 6.51
C TRP A 7 34.07 52.48 6.66
N ARG A 8 34.23 51.36 5.95
CA ARG A 8 35.56 50.77 5.73
C ARG A 8 36.16 51.39 4.48
N GLU A 9 37.34 51.99 4.63
CA GLU A 9 38.13 52.47 3.50
C GLU A 9 38.69 51.28 2.71
N SER A 10 38.41 51.25 1.42
CA SER A 10 39.08 50.38 0.46
C SER A 10 39.87 51.27 -0.50
N GLY A 11 41.09 50.85 -0.79
CA GLY A 11 42.19 51.68 -1.29
C GLY A 11 41.95 52.45 -2.59
N LEU A 12 42.89 53.39 -2.83
CA LEU A 12 42.91 54.35 -3.93
C LEU A 12 43.06 53.67 -5.30
N GLY A 13 42.15 53.97 -6.22
CA GLY A 13 42.37 53.74 -7.65
C GLY A 13 43.24 54.84 -8.29
N PRO A 14 43.79 54.64 -9.50
CA PRO A 14 44.87 55.46 -10.07
C PRO A 14 44.50 56.92 -10.44
N SER A 15 43.26 57.35 -10.20
CA SER A 15 42.77 58.69 -10.53
C SER A 15 42.19 59.45 -9.31
N GLY A 16 42.46 59.00 -8.08
CA GLY A 16 42.15 59.76 -6.87
C GLY A 16 40.66 60.02 -6.57
N ARG A 17 39.72 59.26 -7.17
CA ARG A 17 38.30 59.31 -6.78
C ARG A 17 37.90 58.06 -5.99
N MET A 18 37.29 58.28 -4.83
CA MET A 18 36.60 57.22 -4.07
C MET A 18 35.45 56.62 -4.91
N LEU A 19 35.56 55.35 -5.27
CA LEU A 19 34.42 54.57 -5.76
C LEU A 19 33.60 54.09 -4.55
N LYS A 20 32.51 54.80 -4.23
CA LYS A 20 31.51 54.33 -3.26
C LYS A 20 30.64 53.25 -3.90
N LEU A 21 30.97 51.97 -3.69
CA LEU A 21 30.03 50.88 -3.99
C LEU A 21 28.92 50.85 -2.94
N LYS A 22 27.71 51.28 -3.32
CA LYS A 22 26.50 51.11 -2.50
C LYS A 22 26.01 49.67 -2.69
N ARG A 23 26.46 48.72 -1.85
CA ARG A 23 25.79 47.41 -1.73
C ARG A 23 24.53 47.59 -0.88
N SER A 24 23.42 47.95 -1.52
CA SER A 24 22.09 47.86 -0.92
C SER A 24 21.34 46.73 -1.60
N ILE A 25 21.64 45.49 -1.20
CA ILE A 25 20.76 44.38 -1.55
C ILE A 25 19.57 44.50 -0.60
N ASN A 26 18.40 44.83 -1.16
CA ASN A 26 17.18 45.00 -0.37
C ASN A 26 16.84 43.66 0.30
N SER A 27 16.79 43.63 1.63
CA SER A 27 16.53 42.43 2.44
C SER A 27 15.27 41.69 1.95
N GLN A 28 14.23 42.44 1.56
CA GLN A 28 13.00 41.84 1.03
C GLN A 28 13.18 41.04 -0.27
N ILE A 29 14.15 41.43 -1.12
CA ILE A 29 14.46 40.69 -2.35
C ILE A 29 15.13 39.35 -1.98
N LEU A 30 16.07 39.35 -1.03
CA LEU A 30 16.72 38.12 -0.54
C LEU A 30 15.72 37.16 0.14
N TYR A 31 14.80 37.69 0.95
CA TYR A 31 13.73 36.90 1.57
C TYR A 31 12.77 36.30 0.52
N GLY A 32 12.42 37.05 -0.53
CA GLY A 32 11.60 36.55 -1.65
C GLY A 32 12.27 35.39 -2.41
N PHE A 33 13.59 35.48 -2.66
CA PHE A 33 14.35 34.39 -3.28
C PHE A 33 14.44 33.14 -2.39
N ALA A 34 14.63 33.32 -1.08
CA ALA A 34 14.69 32.20 -0.15
C ALA A 34 13.34 31.45 -0.03
N ILE A 35 12.22 32.17 0.01
CA ILE A 35 10.87 31.59 0.05
C ILE A 35 10.52 30.92 -1.29
N GLY A 36 10.91 31.51 -2.42
CA GLY A 36 10.72 30.91 -3.74
C GLY A 36 11.51 29.61 -3.93
N ALA A 37 12.74 29.55 -3.42
CA ALA A 37 13.58 28.36 -3.48
C ALA A 37 13.04 27.23 -2.58
N THR A 38 12.57 27.52 -1.37
CA THR A 38 11.97 26.49 -0.49
C THR A 38 10.64 25.98 -1.03
N PHE A 39 9.79 26.84 -1.58
CA PHE A 39 8.54 26.42 -2.22
C PHE A 39 8.80 25.57 -3.47
N ALA A 40 9.77 25.94 -4.31
CA ALA A 40 10.18 25.14 -5.47
C ALA A 40 10.73 23.77 -5.07
N VAL A 41 11.54 23.67 -4.02
CA VAL A 41 12.04 22.40 -3.48
C VAL A 41 10.89 21.56 -2.92
N LEU A 42 9.92 22.14 -2.21
CA LEU A 42 8.77 21.41 -1.69
C LEU A 42 7.84 20.90 -2.79
N VAL A 43 7.55 21.71 -3.81
CA VAL A 43 6.74 21.29 -4.97
C VAL A 43 7.47 20.23 -5.79
N TYR A 44 8.77 20.40 -6.02
CA TYR A 44 9.59 19.41 -6.73
C TYR A 44 9.72 18.11 -5.93
N CYS A 45 9.97 18.17 -4.62
CA CYS A 45 9.97 17.00 -3.74
C CYS A 45 8.60 16.33 -3.68
N SER A 46 7.49 17.08 -3.69
CA SER A 46 6.14 16.50 -3.69
C SER A 46 5.80 15.83 -5.02
N GLY A 47 6.19 16.45 -6.15
CA GLY A 47 6.03 15.88 -7.48
C GLY A 47 6.89 14.64 -7.69
N VAL A 48 8.17 14.70 -7.28
CA VAL A 48 9.10 13.56 -7.32
C VAL A 48 8.70 12.47 -6.32
N TRP A 49 8.18 12.81 -5.14
CA TRP A 49 7.61 11.84 -4.19
C TRP A 49 6.43 11.11 -4.79
N SER A 50 5.49 11.79 -5.44
CA SER A 50 4.37 11.17 -6.15
C SER A 50 4.81 10.33 -7.36
N LEU A 51 5.90 10.70 -8.04
CA LEU A 51 6.47 9.91 -9.13
C LEU A 51 7.25 8.67 -8.65
N ILE A 52 7.85 8.73 -7.46
CA ILE A 52 8.63 7.63 -6.85
C ILE A 52 7.75 6.71 -5.98
N HIS A 53 6.69 7.25 -5.36
CA HIS A 53 5.78 6.57 -4.41
C HIS A 53 4.33 6.53 -4.91
N GLY A 54 4.10 6.86 -6.18
CA GLY A 54 2.78 6.71 -6.80
C GLY A 54 2.47 5.23 -6.97
N GLU A 55 1.91 4.62 -5.92
CA GLU A 55 1.45 3.24 -5.98
C GLU A 55 0.43 3.11 -7.11
N LYS A 56 0.79 2.34 -8.14
CA LYS A 56 -0.14 1.96 -9.19
C LYS A 56 -1.23 1.08 -8.57
N PRO A 57 -2.45 1.08 -9.11
CA PRO A 57 -3.45 0.10 -8.72
C PRO A 57 -2.87 -1.32 -8.83
N PRO A 58 -3.25 -2.24 -7.92
CA PRO A 58 -2.69 -3.59 -7.91
C PRO A 58 -3.03 -4.33 -9.20
N THR A 59 -2.10 -5.17 -9.63
CA THR A 59 -2.31 -6.12 -10.72
C THR A 59 -3.31 -7.21 -10.32
N LYS A 60 -3.87 -7.92 -11.32
CA LYS A 60 -4.75 -9.08 -11.10
C LYS A 60 -4.11 -10.14 -10.19
N GLU A 61 -2.79 -10.34 -10.31
CA GLU A 61 -2.05 -11.31 -9.50
C GLU A 61 -1.84 -10.84 -8.05
N GLU A 62 -1.40 -9.60 -7.83
CA GLU A 62 -1.25 -9.04 -6.48
C GLU A 62 -2.57 -9.08 -5.70
N MET A 63 -3.66 -8.68 -6.37
CA MET A 63 -4.99 -8.66 -5.78
C MET A 63 -5.52 -10.08 -5.52
N GLY A 64 -5.24 -11.03 -6.43
CA GLY A 64 -5.52 -12.46 -6.23
C GLY A 64 -4.79 -13.03 -5.02
N ASN A 65 -3.48 -12.80 -4.92
CA ASN A 65 -2.64 -13.27 -3.82
C ASN A 65 -3.09 -12.68 -2.47
N ALA A 66 -3.47 -11.40 -2.44
CA ALA A 66 -3.96 -10.74 -1.23
C ALA A 66 -5.27 -11.36 -0.73
N TYR A 67 -6.25 -11.59 -1.62
CA TYR A 67 -7.52 -12.22 -1.23
C TYR A 67 -7.32 -13.66 -0.80
N TRP A 68 -6.53 -14.45 -1.53
CA TRP A 68 -6.25 -15.82 -1.12
C TRP A 68 -5.54 -15.89 0.23
N THR A 69 -4.61 -14.97 0.50
CA THR A 69 -3.99 -14.85 1.83
C THR A 69 -5.05 -14.59 2.90
N ALA A 70 -5.95 -13.62 2.67
CA ALA A 70 -7.01 -13.31 3.65
C ALA A 70 -7.96 -14.50 3.88
N ILE A 71 -8.42 -15.15 2.81
CA ILE A 71 -9.36 -16.27 2.91
C ILE A 71 -8.71 -17.48 3.61
N HIS A 72 -7.49 -17.86 3.20
CA HIS A 72 -6.79 -19.00 3.81
C HIS A 72 -6.45 -18.73 5.28
N SER A 73 -5.98 -17.53 5.62
CA SER A 73 -5.70 -17.16 7.02
C SER A 73 -6.97 -17.16 7.87
N LEU A 74 -8.10 -16.67 7.35
CA LEU A 74 -9.39 -16.73 8.04
C LEU A 74 -9.81 -18.19 8.28
N ALA A 75 -9.77 -19.03 7.25
CA ALA A 75 -10.17 -20.42 7.35
C ALA A 75 -9.30 -21.21 8.34
N ALA A 76 -7.98 -20.99 8.30
CA ALA A 76 -7.02 -21.66 9.17
C ALA A 76 -7.13 -21.24 10.64
N ASN A 77 -7.75 -20.09 10.92
CA ASN A 77 -7.89 -19.53 12.26
C ASN A 77 -9.37 -19.35 12.68
N LEU A 78 -10.31 -20.02 12.01
CA LEU A 78 -11.72 -19.95 12.36
C LEU A 78 -11.97 -20.56 13.76
N GLN A 79 -12.56 -19.77 14.65
CA GLN A 79 -12.95 -20.14 16.00
C GLN A 79 -14.48 -20.32 16.06
N VAL A 80 -14.97 -21.54 15.83
CA VAL A 80 -16.42 -21.81 15.73
C VAL A 80 -17.17 -21.67 17.06
N GLU A 81 -16.45 -21.77 18.17
CA GLU A 81 -16.96 -21.48 19.51
C GLU A 81 -17.30 -20.00 19.73
N ALA A 82 -16.81 -19.09 18.88
CA ALA A 82 -17.20 -17.69 18.92
C ALA A 82 -18.58 -17.50 18.27
N THR A 83 -19.50 -16.88 19.00
CA THR A 83 -20.89 -16.65 18.56
C THR A 83 -20.95 -16.02 17.17
N GLY A 84 -21.60 -16.70 16.22
CA GLY A 84 -21.83 -16.21 14.85
C GLY A 84 -20.63 -16.32 13.90
N ALA A 85 -19.49 -16.88 14.33
CA ALA A 85 -18.29 -16.96 13.50
C ALA A 85 -18.51 -17.72 12.19
N GLU A 86 -19.26 -18.82 12.22
CA GLU A 86 -19.59 -19.64 11.05
C GLU A 86 -20.37 -18.82 10.00
N GLU A 87 -21.42 -18.11 10.44
CA GLU A 87 -22.26 -17.28 9.59
C GLU A 87 -21.45 -16.13 8.98
N HIS A 88 -20.64 -15.44 9.79
CA HIS A 88 -19.79 -14.35 9.31
C HIS A 88 -18.73 -14.84 8.31
N ALA A 89 -18.13 -16.01 8.54
CA ALA A 89 -17.18 -16.61 7.60
C ALA A 89 -17.83 -16.93 6.25
N CYS A 90 -19.01 -17.55 6.26
CA CYS A 90 -19.75 -17.85 5.03
C CYS A 90 -20.21 -16.58 4.31
N ASN A 91 -20.71 -15.59 5.05
CA ASN A 91 -21.08 -14.29 4.50
C ASN A 91 -19.88 -13.56 3.87
N PHE A 92 -18.68 -13.68 4.45
CA PHE A 92 -17.45 -13.13 3.87
C PHE A 92 -17.13 -13.76 2.52
N ILE A 93 -17.18 -15.10 2.40
CA ILE A 93 -16.99 -15.79 1.11
C ILE A 93 -18.04 -15.35 0.08
N HIS A 94 -19.31 -15.31 0.46
CA HIS A 94 -20.38 -14.88 -0.44
C HIS A 94 -20.26 -13.41 -0.86
N ALA A 95 -19.75 -12.53 0.02
CA ALA A 95 -19.46 -11.15 -0.32
C ALA A 95 -18.36 -11.05 -1.37
N ILE A 96 -17.27 -11.82 -1.22
CA ILE A 96 -16.19 -11.88 -2.22
C ILE A 96 -16.74 -12.35 -3.56
N ALA A 97 -17.55 -13.42 -3.59
CA ALA A 97 -18.18 -13.93 -4.81
C ALA A 97 -19.02 -12.87 -5.56
N LYS A 98 -19.57 -11.87 -4.86
CA LYS A 98 -20.38 -10.80 -5.46
C LYS A 98 -19.61 -9.52 -5.77
N LEU A 99 -18.54 -9.25 -5.03
CA LEU A 99 -17.88 -7.94 -5.01
C LEU A 99 -16.45 -7.96 -5.56
N TYR A 100 -15.90 -9.13 -5.87
CA TYR A 100 -14.52 -9.23 -6.35
C TYR A 100 -14.28 -8.34 -7.60
N PRO A 101 -13.29 -7.40 -7.57
CA PRO A 101 -13.15 -6.35 -8.59
C PRO A 101 -12.90 -6.83 -10.04
N CYS A 102 -12.28 -8.00 -10.22
CA CYS A 102 -12.07 -8.59 -11.53
C CYS A 102 -13.35 -9.28 -12.00
N LEU A 103 -14.04 -8.73 -13.02
CA LEU A 103 -15.32 -9.26 -13.52
C LEU A 103 -15.26 -10.75 -13.88
N GLU A 104 -14.31 -11.13 -14.75
CA GLU A 104 -14.12 -12.53 -15.18
C GLU A 104 -13.84 -13.44 -13.96
N CYS A 105 -12.97 -13.01 -13.05
CA CYS A 105 -12.62 -13.79 -11.87
C CYS A 105 -13.85 -13.99 -10.96
N ARG A 106 -14.63 -12.92 -10.80
CA ARG A 106 -15.84 -12.88 -9.99
C ARG A 106 -16.91 -13.83 -10.51
N GLU A 107 -17.21 -13.78 -11.81
CA GLU A 107 -18.22 -14.64 -12.42
C GLU A 107 -17.88 -16.12 -12.25
N HIS A 108 -16.63 -16.48 -12.48
CA HIS A 108 -16.16 -17.84 -12.29
C HIS A 108 -16.18 -18.29 -10.83
N PHE A 109 -15.76 -17.44 -9.89
CA PHE A 109 -15.80 -17.76 -8.48
C PHE A 109 -17.24 -17.84 -7.94
N ALA A 110 -18.13 -16.96 -8.40
CA ALA A 110 -19.55 -17.00 -8.08
C ALA A 110 -20.21 -18.30 -8.56
N GLN A 111 -19.91 -18.74 -9.78
CA GLN A 111 -20.38 -20.03 -10.28
C GLN A 111 -19.83 -21.19 -9.44
N PHE A 112 -18.53 -21.18 -9.13
CA PHE A 112 -17.93 -22.21 -8.27
C PHE A 112 -18.62 -22.29 -6.90
N VAL A 113 -18.88 -21.14 -6.26
CA VAL A 113 -19.55 -21.06 -4.95
C VAL A 113 -21.01 -21.51 -5.04
N ALA A 114 -21.70 -21.29 -6.16
CA ALA A 114 -23.05 -21.80 -6.36
C ALA A 114 -23.07 -23.33 -6.48
N ASP A 115 -22.11 -23.90 -7.21
CA ASP A 115 -22.00 -25.35 -7.41
C ASP A 115 -21.40 -26.09 -6.20
N ASN A 116 -20.56 -25.39 -5.42
CA ASN A 116 -19.81 -25.92 -4.28
C ASN A 116 -19.94 -24.93 -3.11
N PRO A 117 -21.10 -24.85 -2.43
CA PRO A 117 -21.29 -23.90 -1.33
C PRO A 117 -20.26 -24.15 -0.20
N PRO A 118 -19.73 -23.09 0.43
CA PRO A 118 -18.77 -23.24 1.53
C PRO A 118 -19.43 -23.87 2.75
N ASN A 119 -18.74 -24.84 3.36
CA ASN A 119 -19.11 -25.38 4.65
C ASN A 119 -18.32 -24.67 5.76
N CYS A 120 -18.97 -23.77 6.49
CA CYS A 120 -18.34 -23.00 7.57
C CYS A 120 -18.58 -23.58 8.97
N SER A 121 -19.16 -24.79 9.08
CA SER A 121 -19.52 -25.40 10.38
C SER A 121 -18.31 -25.86 11.21
N SER A 122 -17.12 -25.85 10.63
CA SER A 122 -15.88 -26.08 11.35
C SER A 122 -14.71 -25.45 10.62
N ARG A 123 -13.64 -25.18 11.37
CA ARG A 123 -12.35 -24.76 10.83
C ARG A 123 -11.87 -25.67 9.70
N ASN A 124 -11.85 -27.00 9.92
CA ASN A 124 -11.30 -27.94 8.96
C ASN A 124 -12.12 -28.01 7.67
N GLU A 125 -13.45 -27.97 7.79
CA GLU A 125 -14.36 -27.95 6.64
C GLU A 125 -14.10 -26.71 5.77
N LEU A 126 -14.03 -25.52 6.38
CA LEU A 126 -13.77 -24.28 5.65
C LEU A 126 -12.35 -24.25 5.06
N LEU A 127 -11.36 -24.76 5.79
CA LEU A 127 -9.96 -24.82 5.37
C LEU A 127 -9.77 -25.72 4.15
N ILE A 128 -10.36 -26.92 4.17
CA ILE A 128 -10.33 -27.87 3.04
C ILE A 128 -11.09 -27.28 1.85
N TRP A 129 -12.30 -26.75 2.06
CA TRP A 129 -13.09 -26.12 0.99
C TRP A 129 -12.32 -24.98 0.32
N THR A 130 -11.64 -24.13 1.10
CA THR A 130 -10.84 -23.02 0.58
C THR A 130 -9.69 -23.53 -0.30
N CYS A 131 -9.02 -24.62 0.10
CA CYS A 131 -7.99 -25.25 -0.73
C CYS A 131 -8.55 -25.79 -2.05
N LEU A 132 -9.69 -26.48 -2.01
CA LEU A 132 -10.33 -27.02 -3.21
C LEU A 132 -10.75 -25.90 -4.18
N ALA A 133 -11.32 -24.82 -3.66
CA ALA A 133 -11.66 -23.62 -4.43
C ALA A 133 -10.42 -22.99 -5.09
N HIS A 134 -9.33 -22.84 -4.34
CA HIS A 134 -8.09 -22.28 -4.88
C HIS A 134 -7.46 -23.22 -5.93
N ASN A 135 -7.54 -24.54 -5.73
CA ASN A 135 -7.07 -25.52 -6.71
C ASN A 135 -7.86 -25.46 -8.02
N GLU A 136 -9.15 -25.14 -7.99
CA GLU A 136 -9.91 -24.92 -9.23
C GLU A 136 -9.37 -23.72 -10.01
N VAL A 137 -9.02 -22.64 -9.33
CA VAL A 137 -8.32 -21.50 -9.95
C VAL A 137 -6.93 -21.89 -10.46
N ASN A 138 -6.18 -22.72 -9.71
CA ASN A 138 -4.87 -23.21 -10.15
C ASN A 138 -4.97 -24.03 -11.45
N LYS A 139 -5.93 -24.95 -11.56
CA LYS A 139 -6.17 -25.72 -12.80
C LYS A 139 -6.38 -24.81 -14.00
N ARG A 140 -7.26 -23.81 -13.86
CA ARG A 140 -7.57 -22.84 -14.92
C ARG A 140 -6.33 -22.04 -15.35
N ASN A 141 -5.49 -21.69 -14.38
CA ASN A 141 -4.24 -20.96 -14.61
C ASN A 141 -3.04 -21.87 -14.92
N ARG A 142 -3.26 -23.19 -15.09
CA ARG A 142 -2.21 -24.20 -15.33
C ARG A 142 -1.09 -24.18 -14.27
N LYS A 143 -1.45 -23.89 -13.02
CA LYS A 143 -0.55 -23.94 -11.86
C LYS A 143 -0.64 -25.33 -11.19
N PRO A 144 0.42 -25.78 -10.49
CA PRO A 144 0.37 -27.01 -9.71
C PRO A 144 -0.75 -27.00 -8.67
N LEU A 145 -1.29 -28.18 -8.36
CA LEU A 145 -2.28 -28.34 -7.31
C LEU A 145 -1.59 -28.40 -5.94
N PHE A 146 -2.25 -27.83 -4.93
CA PHE A 146 -1.82 -27.91 -3.54
C PHE A 146 -2.53 -29.08 -2.85
N PRO A 147 -1.85 -29.89 -2.02
CA PRO A 147 -2.50 -30.96 -1.27
C PRO A 147 -3.45 -30.39 -0.20
N CYS A 148 -4.73 -30.78 -0.25
CA CYS A 148 -5.77 -30.22 0.62
C CYS A 148 -6.00 -31.01 1.92
N ASP A 149 -5.03 -31.80 2.38
CA ASP A 149 -5.09 -32.42 3.71
C ASP A 149 -4.77 -31.39 4.80
N VAL A 150 -5.36 -31.56 5.99
CA VAL A 150 -5.21 -30.63 7.11
C VAL A 150 -3.74 -30.41 7.51
N PRO A 151 -2.88 -31.44 7.63
CA PRO A 151 -1.46 -31.23 7.93
C PRO A 151 -0.73 -30.32 6.93
N SER A 152 -0.93 -30.52 5.62
CA SER A 152 -0.34 -29.66 4.59
C SER A 152 -0.85 -28.20 4.68
N LEU A 153 -2.13 -28.02 4.96
CA LEU A 153 -2.75 -26.70 5.08
C LEU A 153 -2.31 -25.96 6.35
N ASP A 154 -2.23 -26.67 7.48
CA ASP A 154 -1.74 -26.12 8.75
C ASP A 154 -0.28 -25.71 8.64
N GLY A 155 0.56 -26.51 7.97
CA GLY A 155 1.96 -26.16 7.71
C GLY A 155 2.14 -24.88 6.88
N ARG A 156 1.15 -24.53 6.04
CA ARG A 156 1.22 -23.33 5.18
C ARG A 156 0.50 -22.11 5.77
N TRP A 157 -0.61 -22.30 6.46
CA TRP A 157 -1.55 -21.23 6.85
C TRP A 157 -1.94 -21.25 8.34
N GLY A 158 -1.57 -22.29 9.10
CA GLY A 158 -2.04 -22.52 10.47
C GLY A 158 -1.58 -21.48 11.50
N SER A 159 -0.50 -20.75 11.23
CA SER A 159 -0.03 -19.67 12.11
C SER A 159 -0.64 -18.33 11.72
N CYS A 160 -1.29 -17.65 12.67
CA CYS A 160 -1.74 -16.26 12.52
C CYS A 160 -0.58 -15.24 12.66
N GLY A 161 0.62 -15.67 13.05
CA GLY A 161 1.78 -14.80 13.24
C GLY A 161 1.67 -13.82 14.42
N CYS A 162 0.69 -14.01 15.32
CA CYS A 162 0.44 -13.12 16.46
C CYS A 162 1.30 -13.42 17.70
N GLU A 163 2.27 -14.35 17.61
CA GLU A 163 3.17 -14.74 18.72
C GLU A 163 4.42 -13.84 18.83
N GLY A 164 4.33 -12.58 18.37
CA GLY A 164 5.42 -11.61 18.33
C GLY A 164 5.48 -10.64 19.50
#